data_AF-A0A536B0X6-F1
#
_entry.id   AF-A0A536B0X6-F1
#
_cell.length_a   1.000
_cell.length_b   1.000
_cell.length_c   1.000
_cell.angle_alpha   90.00
_cell.angle_beta   90.00
_cell.angle_gamma   90.00
#
_symmetry.space_group_name_H-M   'P 1'
#
loop_
_entity.id
_entity.type
_entity.pdbx_description
1 polymer ?
#
loop_
_entity_poly.entity_id
_entity_poly.type
_entity_poly.pdbx_seq_one_letter_code
_entity_poly.pdbx_strand_id
1 'polypeptide(L)'
;MEAPPRIKPKSIDDYLEQLSKSVFQAGISWRVVDAKWSTIKPAFRGFQVQRVPRMGDRELDTLAADPRVIRSRPKIAAVVHNARAILDLERDGGFRKHLRSFGDYEDLATDLKKRFKFVGDSGTYHFLWTVSHPVPEWHAWAKTHGMSWGDKAAPKKAATTKRTTTAKRKTTMRTRTTTRTPARG
;
A
#
# COMPACT_ATOMS: atom_id res chain seq x y z
N MET A 1 -9.34 -8.38 -4.59
CA MET A 1 -8.93 -6.97 -4.75
C MET A 1 -8.25 -6.90 -6.11
N GLU A 2 -8.71 -6.01 -6.98
CA GLU A 2 -8.33 -5.95 -8.40
C GLU A 2 -6.84 -5.62 -8.56
N ALA A 3 -6.18 -6.21 -9.55
CA ALA A 3 -4.78 -5.94 -9.84
C ALA A 3 -4.61 -4.46 -10.22
N PRO A 4 -3.53 -3.78 -9.79
CA PRO A 4 -3.30 -2.39 -10.18
C PRO A 4 -3.27 -2.28 -11.71
N PRO A 5 -3.81 -1.18 -12.28
CA PRO A 5 -3.91 -1.03 -13.72
C PRO A 5 -2.51 -1.02 -14.35
N ARG A 6 -2.35 -1.76 -15.45
CA ARG A 6 -1.09 -1.77 -16.21
C ARG A 6 -1.02 -0.54 -17.10
N ILE A 7 0.15 0.08 -17.14
CA ILE A 7 0.49 1.17 -18.05
C ILE A 7 1.53 0.67 -19.06
N LYS A 8 1.60 1.34 -20.20
CA LYS A 8 2.74 1.24 -21.12
C LYS A 8 3.62 2.48 -20.90
N PRO A 9 4.73 2.37 -20.17
CA PRO A 9 5.63 3.50 -19.96
C PRO A 9 6.11 4.05 -21.30
N LYS A 10 6.00 5.37 -21.47
CA LYS A 10 6.45 6.09 -22.67
C LYS A 10 7.79 6.77 -22.43
N SER A 11 8.09 7.05 -21.17
CA SER A 11 9.30 7.74 -20.74
C SER A 11 9.90 7.05 -19.52
N ILE A 12 11.13 7.44 -19.18
CA ILE A 12 11.77 6.99 -17.95
C ILE A 12 11.13 7.59 -16.69
N ASP A 13 10.51 8.76 -16.84
CA ASP A 13 9.75 9.43 -15.78
C ASP A 13 8.56 8.58 -15.34
N ASP A 14 7.90 7.88 -16.28
CA ASP A 14 6.81 6.95 -15.97
C ASP A 14 7.30 5.79 -15.08
N TYR A 15 8.51 5.28 -15.33
CA TYR A 15 9.10 4.22 -14.50
C TYR A 15 9.40 4.72 -13.09
N LEU A 16 9.98 5.91 -12.95
CA LEU A 16 10.23 6.51 -11.63
C LEU A 16 8.90 6.77 -10.90
N GLU A 17 7.88 7.24 -11.60
CA GLU A 17 6.55 7.47 -11.02
C GLU A 17 5.97 6.17 -10.43
N GLN A 18 5.96 5.07 -11.20
CA GLN A 18 5.41 3.80 -10.70
C GLN A 18 6.27 3.17 -9.59
N LEU A 19 7.60 3.25 -9.71
CA LEU A 19 8.51 2.78 -8.65
C LEU A 19 8.28 3.55 -7.35
N SER A 20 8.06 4.87 -7.45
CA SER A 20 7.77 5.73 -6.29
C SER A 20 6.43 5.38 -5.64
N LYS A 21 5.40 4.97 -6.41
CA LYS A 21 4.15 4.46 -5.83
C LYS A 21 4.41 3.26 -4.93
N SER A 22 5.22 2.29 -5.38
CA SER A 22 5.59 1.12 -4.58
C SER A 22 6.30 1.52 -3.27
N VAL A 23 7.22 2.50 -3.34
CA VAL A 23 7.93 3.04 -2.15
C VAL A 23 6.95 3.62 -1.12
N PHE A 24 5.97 4.39 -1.58
CA PHE A 24 4.99 5.03 -0.68
C PHE A 24 3.96 4.05 -0.13
N GLN A 25 3.56 3.05 -0.91
CA GLN A 25 2.62 1.99 -0.52
C GLN A 25 3.20 1.02 0.53
N ALA A 26 4.52 0.96 0.71
CA ALA A 26 5.14 0.13 1.74
C ALA A 26 4.64 0.52 3.15
N GLY A 27 3.70 -0.24 3.71
CA GLY A 27 3.13 0.01 5.04
C GLY A 27 1.98 1.03 5.10
N ILE A 28 1.38 1.44 3.97
CA ILE A 28 0.19 2.30 3.94
C ILE A 28 -0.80 1.75 2.89
N SER A 29 -2.10 1.90 3.14
CA SER A 29 -3.14 1.52 2.17
C SER A 29 -2.97 2.23 0.83
N TRP A 30 -3.03 1.47 -0.28
CA TRP A 30 -2.92 2.01 -1.64
C TRP A 30 -3.89 3.18 -1.89
N ARG A 31 -5.13 3.09 -1.36
CA ARG A 31 -6.13 4.16 -1.51
C ARG A 31 -5.67 5.50 -0.94
N VAL A 32 -4.91 5.48 0.15
CA VAL A 32 -4.38 6.70 0.78
C VAL A 32 -3.28 7.32 -0.09
N VAL A 33 -2.43 6.47 -0.68
CA VAL A 33 -1.37 6.92 -1.60
C VAL A 33 -1.99 7.50 -2.86
N ASP A 34 -2.98 6.81 -3.43
CA ASP A 34 -3.66 7.22 -4.68
C ASP A 34 -4.43 8.54 -4.50
N ALA A 35 -5.15 8.70 -3.39
CA ALA A 35 -5.85 9.95 -3.06
C ALA A 35 -4.91 11.17 -2.92
N LYS A 36 -3.64 10.94 -2.56
CA LYS A 36 -2.60 11.98 -2.46
C LYS A 36 -1.75 12.08 -3.73
N TRP A 37 -1.97 11.26 -4.75
CA TRP A 37 -1.04 11.18 -5.87
C TRP A 37 -1.00 12.47 -6.70
N SER A 38 -2.15 13.14 -6.84
CA SER A 38 -2.28 14.43 -7.53
C SER A 38 -1.45 15.54 -6.89
N THR A 39 -1.22 15.48 -5.57
CA THR A 39 -0.38 16.43 -4.84
C THR A 39 1.08 15.98 -4.74
N ILE A 40 1.33 14.67 -4.65
CA ILE A 40 2.68 14.10 -4.60
C ILE A 40 3.43 14.31 -5.93
N LYS A 41 2.77 14.08 -7.07
CA LYS A 41 3.41 14.20 -8.39
C LYS A 41 4.08 15.56 -8.63
N PRO A 42 3.43 16.72 -8.45
CA PRO A 42 4.09 18.01 -8.62
C PRO A 42 5.16 18.26 -7.54
N ALA A 43 4.98 17.77 -6.31
CA ALA A 43 5.97 17.89 -5.23
C ALA A 43 7.31 17.20 -5.58
N PHE A 44 7.27 16.15 -6.39
CA PHE A 44 8.45 15.48 -6.95
C PHE A 44 8.77 15.93 -8.39
N ARG A 45 8.42 17.16 -8.77
CA ARG A 45 8.74 17.75 -10.09
C ARG A 45 8.23 16.89 -11.25
N GLY A 46 7.06 16.26 -11.08
CA GLY A 46 6.48 15.36 -12.06
C GLY A 46 7.21 14.02 -12.21
N PHE A 47 8.05 13.64 -11.24
CA PHE A 47 8.95 12.49 -11.31
C PHE A 47 9.91 12.53 -12.49
N GLN A 48 10.34 13.72 -12.89
CA GLN A 48 11.34 13.88 -13.93
C GLN A 48 12.69 13.33 -13.46
N VAL A 49 13.16 12.25 -14.07
CA VAL A 49 14.37 11.52 -13.66
C VAL A 49 15.62 12.40 -13.72
N GLN A 50 15.63 13.43 -14.57
CA GLN A 50 16.72 14.41 -14.65
C GLN A 50 16.69 15.47 -13.52
N ARG A 51 15.55 15.68 -12.85
CA ARG A 51 15.35 16.74 -11.86
C ARG A 51 15.25 16.25 -10.43
N VAL A 52 14.64 15.10 -10.20
CA VAL A 52 14.46 14.50 -8.87
C VAL A 52 15.80 14.24 -8.16
N PRO A 53 16.84 13.70 -8.83
CA PRO A 53 18.17 13.49 -8.23
C PRO A 53 18.84 14.75 -7.68
N ARG A 54 18.44 15.92 -8.17
CA ARG A 54 18.98 17.24 -7.81
C ARG A 54 18.30 17.86 -6.58
N MET A 55 17.31 17.18 -6.00
CA MET A 55 16.67 17.62 -4.76
C MET A 55 17.65 17.41 -3.61
N GLY A 56 17.95 18.50 -2.88
CA GLY A 56 18.89 18.49 -1.75
C GLY A 56 18.18 18.30 -0.42
N ASP A 57 18.96 18.05 0.63
CA ASP A 57 18.42 17.68 1.96
C ASP A 57 17.40 18.68 2.52
N ARG A 58 17.64 19.99 2.37
CA ARG A 58 16.68 21.02 2.82
C ARG A 58 15.32 20.93 2.12
N GLU A 59 15.31 20.58 0.83
CA GLU A 59 14.07 20.38 0.08
C GLU A 59 13.35 19.11 0.56
N LEU A 60 14.11 18.05 0.85
CA LEU A 60 13.55 16.81 1.41
C LEU A 60 12.99 17.03 2.83
N ASP A 61 13.63 17.84 3.66
CA ASP A 61 13.15 18.24 4.98
C ASP A 61 11.83 19.01 4.87
N THR A 62 11.78 19.96 3.95
CA THR A 62 10.57 20.74 3.67
C THR A 62 9.42 19.84 3.20
N LEU A 63 9.69 18.92 2.27
CA LEU A 63 8.72 17.93 1.82
C LEU A 63 8.26 16.99 2.93
N ALA A 64 9.17 16.58 3.83
CA ALA A 64 8.83 15.73 4.96
C ALA A 64 7.89 16.41 5.96
N ALA A 65 7.87 17.75 6.01
CA ALA A 65 6.94 18.54 6.80
C ALA A 65 5.62 18.84 6.08
N ASP A 66 5.56 18.71 4.75
CA ASP A 66 4.39 19.09 3.95
C ASP A 66 3.20 18.11 4.13
N PRO A 67 2.03 18.58 4.61
CA PRO A 67 0.86 17.72 4.81
C PRO A 67 0.26 17.18 3.50
N ARG A 68 0.58 17.77 2.36
CA ARG A 68 0.09 17.37 1.04
C ARG A 68 0.75 16.08 0.54
N VAL A 69 1.92 15.71 1.08
CA VAL A 69 2.61 14.45 0.72
C VAL A 69 2.55 13.44 1.86
N ILE A 70 3.19 12.29 1.66
CA ILE A 70 3.40 11.32 2.73
C ILE A 70 4.63 11.76 3.51
N ARG A 71 4.40 12.23 4.75
CA ARG A 71 5.42 12.78 5.67
C ARG A 71 6.37 11.71 6.21
N SER A 72 7.18 11.15 5.32
CA SER A 72 8.19 10.13 5.61
C SER A 72 9.48 10.51 4.91
N ARG A 73 10.36 11.20 5.63
CA ARG A 73 11.68 11.60 5.13
C ARG A 73 12.47 10.43 4.54
N PRO A 74 12.52 9.23 5.16
CA PRO A 74 13.23 8.09 4.57
C PRO A 74 12.67 7.67 3.20
N LYS A 75 11.34 7.66 3.02
CA LYS A 75 10.71 7.34 1.73
C LYS A 75 10.93 8.43 0.69
N ILE A 76 10.89 9.70 1.10
CA ILE A 76 11.19 10.83 0.22
C ILE A 76 12.62 10.76 -0.29
N ALA A 77 13.60 10.52 0.61
CA ALA A 77 15.00 10.31 0.25
C ALA A 77 15.19 9.07 -0.65
N ALA A 78 14.41 8.01 -0.42
CA ALA A 78 14.43 6.81 -1.26
C ALA A 78 14.02 7.09 -2.70
N VAL A 79 13.04 7.96 -2.95
CA VAL A 79 12.66 8.37 -4.32
C VAL A 79 13.83 9.07 -5.02
N VAL A 80 14.57 9.93 -4.32
CA VAL A 80 15.77 10.61 -4.87
C VAL A 80 16.88 9.61 -5.17
N HIS A 81 17.15 8.67 -4.25
CA HIS A 81 18.09 7.57 -4.48
C HIS A 81 17.69 6.74 -5.70
N ASN A 82 16.43 6.35 -5.80
CA ASN A 82 15.93 5.51 -6.88
C ASN A 82 16.01 6.23 -8.23
N ALA A 83 15.75 7.53 -8.27
CA ALA A 83 15.94 8.33 -9.47
C ALA A 83 17.40 8.36 -9.94
N ARG A 84 18.37 8.44 -9.01
CA ARG A 84 19.82 8.34 -9.33
C ARG A 84 20.16 6.98 -9.91
N ALA A 85 19.71 5.90 -9.26
CA ALA A 85 19.96 4.55 -9.73
C ALA A 85 19.34 4.28 -11.12
N ILE A 86 18.18 4.85 -11.43
CA ILE A 86 17.61 4.80 -12.78
C ILE A 86 18.50 5.54 -13.80
N LEU A 87 19.01 6.73 -13.45
CA LEU A 87 19.95 7.48 -14.32
C LEU A 87 21.24 6.71 -14.59
N ASP A 88 21.77 6.03 -13.58
CA ASP A 88 23.00 5.24 -13.74
C ASP A 88 22.74 4.09 -14.73
N LEU A 89 21.60 3.41 -14.63
CA LEU A 89 21.21 2.40 -15.62
C LEU A 89 20.97 2.96 -17.03
N GLU A 90 20.50 4.21 -17.17
CA GLU A 90 20.43 4.85 -18.48
C GLU A 90 21.80 5.10 -19.09
N ARG A 91 22.78 5.48 -18.27
CA ARG A 91 24.17 5.67 -18.71
C ARG A 91 24.81 4.34 -19.14
N ASP A 92 24.45 3.25 -18.47
CA ASP A 92 24.98 1.91 -18.72
C ASP A 92 24.29 1.17 -19.89
N GLY A 93 23.44 1.86 -20.66
CA GLY A 93 22.82 1.31 -21.87
C GLY A 93 21.30 1.18 -21.83
N GLY A 94 20.65 1.76 -20.82
CA GLY A 94 19.20 1.98 -20.78
C GLY A 94 18.49 1.14 -19.72
N PHE A 95 17.69 1.79 -18.87
CA PHE A 95 16.85 1.18 -17.84
C PHE A 95 15.90 0.13 -18.42
N ARG A 96 15.21 0.46 -19.53
CA ARG A 96 14.30 -0.48 -20.18
C ARG A 96 15.04 -1.71 -20.72
N LYS A 97 16.30 -1.55 -21.15
CA LYS A 97 17.14 -2.66 -21.64
C LYS A 97 17.60 -3.51 -20.47
N HIS A 98 18.01 -2.90 -19.36
CA HIS A 98 18.32 -3.57 -18.10
C HIS A 98 17.17 -4.45 -17.60
N LEU A 99 15.93 -3.95 -17.59
CA LEU A 99 14.79 -4.80 -17.21
C LEU A 99 14.64 -6.04 -18.11
N ARG A 100 15.03 -5.96 -19.38
CA ARG A 100 14.95 -7.08 -20.34
C ARG A 100 16.20 -7.96 -20.38
N SER A 101 17.27 -7.63 -19.66
CA SER A 101 18.52 -8.40 -19.73
C SER A 101 18.52 -9.64 -18.83
N PHE A 102 17.50 -9.82 -18.00
CA PHE A 102 17.37 -10.95 -17.10
C PHE A 102 16.56 -12.08 -17.74
N GLY A 103 16.99 -13.33 -17.52
CA GLY A 103 16.33 -14.52 -18.05
C GLY A 103 15.11 -14.95 -17.23
N ASP A 104 15.11 -14.66 -15.93
CA ASP A 104 14.01 -14.97 -15.02
C ASP A 104 13.65 -13.80 -14.10
N TYR A 105 12.47 -13.93 -13.48
CA TYR A 105 11.90 -12.91 -12.60
C TYR A 105 12.66 -12.78 -11.27
N GLU A 106 13.18 -13.87 -10.71
CA GLU A 106 13.77 -13.86 -9.36
C GLU A 106 15.13 -13.16 -9.35
N ASP A 107 15.91 -13.34 -10.40
CA ASP A 107 17.17 -12.62 -10.61
C ASP A 107 16.92 -11.11 -10.80
N LEU A 108 15.94 -10.76 -11.64
CA LEU A 108 15.53 -9.37 -11.81
C LEU A 108 15.04 -8.78 -10.49
N ALA A 109 14.15 -9.48 -9.78
CA ALA A 109 13.61 -9.01 -8.51
C ALA A 109 14.72 -8.82 -7.47
N THR A 110 15.71 -9.71 -7.44
CA THR A 110 16.88 -9.60 -6.57
C THR A 110 17.74 -8.37 -6.91
N ASP A 111 18.00 -8.09 -8.19
CA ASP A 111 18.69 -6.87 -8.61
C ASP A 111 17.93 -5.61 -8.19
N LEU A 112 16.62 -5.56 -8.48
CA LEU A 112 15.79 -4.41 -8.18
C LEU A 112 15.74 -4.10 -6.68
N LYS A 113 15.58 -5.13 -5.83
CA LYS A 113 15.59 -5.01 -4.36
C LYS A 113 16.94 -4.52 -3.82
N LYS A 114 18.05 -4.92 -4.43
CA LYS A 114 19.39 -4.46 -4.02
C LYS A 114 19.64 -3.01 -4.42
N ARG A 115 19.20 -2.64 -5.62
CA ARG A 115 19.49 -1.34 -6.26
C ARG A 115 18.59 -0.23 -5.73
N PHE A 116 17.32 -0.53 -5.53
CA PHE A 116 16.30 0.44 -5.13
C PHE A 116 15.95 0.36 -3.64
N LYS A 117 15.74 1.53 -3.02
CA LYS A 117 15.37 1.66 -1.62
C LYS A 117 13.86 1.63 -1.47
N PHE A 118 13.39 0.97 -0.40
CA PHE A 118 11.97 0.79 -0.08
C PHE A 118 11.16 0.05 -1.16
N VAL A 119 11.84 -0.83 -1.90
CA VAL A 119 11.22 -1.71 -2.90
C VAL A 119 11.45 -3.15 -2.44
N GLY A 120 10.46 -3.72 -1.73
CA GLY A 120 10.47 -5.12 -1.29
C GLY A 120 9.82 -6.05 -2.32
N ASP A 121 9.53 -7.30 -1.96
CA ASP A 121 8.98 -8.30 -2.89
C ASP A 121 7.67 -7.86 -3.54
N SER A 122 6.68 -7.46 -2.73
CA SER A 122 5.40 -6.95 -3.22
C SER A 122 5.57 -5.67 -4.06
N GLY A 123 6.42 -4.74 -3.60
CA GLY A 123 6.69 -3.50 -4.33
C GLY A 123 7.34 -3.75 -5.69
N THR A 124 8.22 -4.75 -5.78
CA THR A 124 8.90 -5.19 -7.00
C THR A 124 7.91 -5.83 -7.96
N TYR A 125 7.11 -6.78 -7.47
CA TYR A 125 6.08 -7.43 -8.27
C TYR A 125 5.11 -6.41 -8.86
N HIS A 126 4.55 -5.53 -8.01
CA HIS A 126 3.60 -4.52 -8.45
C HIS A 126 4.21 -3.51 -9.41
N PHE A 127 5.46 -3.11 -9.20
CA PHE A 127 6.17 -2.25 -10.12
C PHE A 127 6.26 -2.90 -11.51
N LEU A 128 6.81 -4.12 -11.58
CA LEU A 128 6.98 -4.86 -12.84
C LEU A 128 5.65 -5.14 -13.53
N TRP A 129 4.62 -5.55 -12.77
CA TRP A 129 3.26 -5.70 -13.27
C TRP A 129 2.73 -4.42 -13.89
N THR A 130 2.81 -3.30 -13.16
CA THR A 130 2.23 -2.01 -13.55
C THR A 130 2.93 -1.44 -14.78
N VAL A 131 4.23 -1.64 -14.94
CA VAL A 131 4.97 -1.18 -16.12
C VAL A 131 4.88 -2.16 -17.31
N SER A 132 3.96 -3.12 -17.24
CA SER A 132 3.75 -4.16 -18.26
C SER A 132 4.96 -5.04 -18.53
N HIS A 133 5.85 -5.21 -17.54
CA HIS A 133 6.92 -6.20 -17.62
C HIS A 133 6.34 -7.60 -17.31
N PRO A 134 6.87 -8.68 -17.91
CA PRO A 134 6.50 -10.04 -17.55
C PRO A 134 6.75 -10.30 -16.06
N VAL A 135 5.77 -10.88 -15.39
CA VAL A 135 5.87 -11.34 -14.00
C VAL A 135 5.17 -12.70 -13.89
N PRO A 136 5.52 -13.53 -12.89
CA PRO A 136 4.83 -14.78 -12.66
C PRO A 136 3.35 -14.56 -12.33
N GLU A 137 2.54 -15.61 -12.48
CA GLU A 137 1.13 -15.58 -12.08
C GLU A 137 1.02 -15.24 -10.58
N TRP A 138 0.07 -14.35 -10.26
CA TRP A 138 -0.04 -13.74 -8.94
C TRP A 138 -0.20 -14.75 -7.81
N HIS A 139 -1.12 -15.70 -7.92
CA HIS A 139 -1.41 -16.64 -6.83
C HIS A 139 -0.24 -17.60 -6.60
N ALA A 140 0.39 -18.07 -7.68
CA ALA A 140 1.59 -18.87 -7.62
C ALA A 140 2.74 -18.12 -6.94
N TRP A 141 2.99 -16.88 -7.36
CA TRP A 141 4.03 -16.03 -6.78
C TRP A 141 3.77 -15.66 -5.31
N ALA A 142 2.53 -15.29 -4.99
CA ALA A 142 2.14 -14.87 -3.64
C ALA A 142 2.30 -16.02 -2.64
N LYS A 143 1.97 -17.25 -3.04
CA LYS A 143 2.17 -18.46 -2.22
C LYS A 143 3.65 -18.70 -1.91
N THR A 144 4.56 -18.53 -2.87
CA THR A 144 6.00 -18.74 -2.65
C THR A 144 6.65 -17.63 -1.82
N HIS A 145 6.08 -16.43 -1.85
CA HIS A 145 6.60 -15.26 -1.13
C HIS A 145 5.89 -15.01 0.22
N GLY A 146 5.11 -15.98 0.71
CA GLY A 146 4.41 -15.90 2.00
C GLY A 146 3.38 -14.77 2.06
N MET A 147 2.88 -14.32 0.90
CA MET A 147 1.90 -13.25 0.79
C MET A 147 0.50 -13.83 0.62
N SER A 148 -0.37 -13.60 1.60
CA SER A 148 -1.81 -13.84 1.45
C SER A 148 -2.50 -12.51 1.14
N TRP A 149 -2.75 -12.27 -0.13
CA TRP A 149 -3.51 -11.12 -0.58
C TRP A 149 -4.88 -11.57 -1.06
N GLY A 150 -5.93 -11.24 -0.31
CA GLY A 150 -7.31 -11.57 -0.69
C GLY A 150 -7.86 -12.85 -0.08
N ASP A 151 -7.09 -13.58 0.73
CA ASP A 151 -7.69 -14.38 1.79
C ASP A 151 -8.37 -13.39 2.73
N LYS A 152 -9.69 -13.20 2.56
CA LYS A 152 -10.48 -12.69 3.67
C LYS A 152 -10.11 -13.59 4.83
N ALA A 153 -9.56 -13.03 5.91
CA ALA A 153 -9.57 -13.72 7.19
C ALA A 153 -11.00 -14.25 7.35
N ALA A 154 -11.16 -15.57 7.32
CA ALA A 154 -12.46 -16.17 7.58
C ALA A 154 -12.96 -15.49 8.87
N PRO A 155 -14.22 -15.02 8.92
CA PRO A 155 -14.73 -14.42 10.14
C PRO A 155 -14.44 -15.43 11.25
N LYS A 156 -13.64 -15.01 12.26
CA LYS A 156 -13.44 -15.82 13.45
C LYS A 156 -14.85 -16.19 13.89
N LYS A 157 -15.22 -17.48 13.82
CA LYS A 157 -16.53 -17.91 14.30
C LYS A 157 -16.60 -17.39 15.73
N ALA A 158 -17.54 -16.48 15.97
CA ALA A 158 -17.78 -15.97 17.30
C ALA A 158 -17.99 -17.19 18.18
N ALA A 159 -17.10 -17.41 19.14
CA ALA A 159 -17.31 -18.43 20.15
C ALA A 159 -18.64 -18.08 20.81
N THR A 160 -19.67 -18.87 20.55
CA THR A 160 -20.95 -18.78 21.23
C THR A 160 -20.71 -19.16 22.69
N THR A 161 -20.32 -18.17 23.50
CA THR A 161 -20.40 -18.27 24.94
C THR A 161 -21.89 -18.42 25.26
N LYS A 162 -22.33 -19.65 25.49
CA LYS A 162 -23.63 -19.94 26.11
C LYS A 162 -23.65 -19.19 27.44
N ARG A 163 -24.38 -18.07 27.47
CA ARG A 163 -24.66 -17.30 28.68
C ARG A 163 -25.70 -18.09 29.47
N THR A 164 -25.24 -18.95 30.35
CA THR A 164 -26.07 -19.64 31.36
C THR A 164 -26.68 -18.56 32.26
N THR A 165 -27.96 -18.25 32.07
CA THR A 165 -28.72 -17.38 32.95
C THR A 165 -29.06 -18.14 34.23
N THR A 166 -28.19 -18.06 35.24
CA THR A 166 -28.54 -18.43 36.61
C THR A 166 -29.43 -17.35 37.20
N ALA A 167 -30.70 -17.67 37.34
CA ALA A 167 -31.72 -16.85 37.98
C ALA A 167 -31.34 -16.59 39.45
N LYS A 168 -31.18 -15.30 39.81
CA LYS A 168 -31.03 -14.86 41.20
C LYS A 168 -32.37 -14.28 41.68
N ARG A 169 -33.06 -15.05 42.52
CA ARG A 169 -34.20 -14.62 43.33
C ARG A 169 -33.82 -13.46 44.26
N LYS A 170 -34.66 -12.43 44.31
CA LYS A 170 -34.97 -11.54 45.46
C LYS A 170 -36.29 -10.86 45.11
N THR A 171 -37.43 -11.30 45.63
CA THR A 171 -38.02 -11.03 46.97
C THR A 171 -38.58 -9.61 47.10
N THR A 172 -39.91 -9.56 47.27
CA THR A 172 -40.76 -8.47 47.82
C THR A 172 -40.82 -7.16 47.02
N MET A 173 -41.97 -6.49 46.83
CA MET A 173 -43.12 -6.35 47.72
C MET A 173 -44.32 -5.73 46.95
N ARG A 174 -45.52 -5.97 47.50
CA ARG A 174 -46.69 -5.06 47.53
C ARG A 174 -47.66 -4.98 46.33
N THR A 175 -48.76 -5.71 46.52
CA THR A 175 -50.17 -5.26 46.53
C THR A 175 -50.72 -4.44 45.37
N ARG A 176 -51.65 -5.03 44.60
CA ARG A 176 -52.93 -4.42 44.23
C ARG A 176 -53.90 -5.46 43.61
N THR A 177 -54.77 -5.98 44.45
CA THR A 177 -56.10 -6.56 44.11
C THR A 177 -57.10 -5.58 44.75
N THR A 178 -58.28 -5.22 44.25
CA THR A 178 -59.18 -5.75 43.23
C THR A 178 -60.10 -4.62 42.79
N THR A 179 -60.50 -4.70 41.53
CA THR A 179 -61.67 -4.15 40.82
C THR A 179 -62.98 -4.04 41.62
N ARG A 180 -63.73 -2.94 41.44
CA ARG A 180 -65.21 -2.86 41.21
C ARG A 180 -65.65 -1.37 41.26
N THR A 181 -66.07 -0.76 40.14
CA THR A 181 -67.44 -0.72 39.57
C THR A 181 -68.29 0.44 40.15
N PRO A 182 -69.12 1.14 39.35
CA PRO A 182 -69.42 2.55 39.55
C PRO A 182 -70.85 2.88 40.04
N ALA A 183 -71.05 4.17 40.33
CA ALA A 183 -72.23 5.00 40.06
C ALA A 183 -73.45 5.03 41.01
N ARG A 184 -73.86 6.30 41.22
CA ARG A 184 -75.21 6.86 41.49
C ARG A 184 -75.80 6.74 42.90
N GLY A 185 -76.34 7.88 43.35
CA GLY A 185 -77.20 8.04 44.52
C GLY A 185 -76.87 9.33 45.23
#